data_AF-A0A497LXG3-F1
#
_entry.id   AF-A0A497LXG3-F1
#
_cell.length_a   1.000
_cell.length_b   1.000
_cell.length_c   1.000
_cell.angle_alpha   90.00
_cell.angle_beta   90.00
_cell.angle_gamma   90.00
#
_symmetry.space_group_name_H-M   'P 1'
#
loop_
_entity.id
_entity.type
_entity.pdbx_description
1 polymer ?
#
loop_
_entity_poly.entity_id
_entity_poly.type
_entity_poly.pdbx_seq_one_letter_code
_entity_poly.pdbx_strand_id
1 'polypeptide(L)'
;MKRLKVHLKDFENWLLDRRLPEFKSEFYVKEFVSSGFPFLILSGSSYLRQFIIEHLFPELKRLSLYLAWSLTSSCIVKLAVTRDVLEIEADESKLKEPQKPLKLHLPY
;
A
#
# COMPACT_ATOMS: atom_id res chain seq x y z
N MET A 1 16.69 0.39 -7.03
CA MET A 1 15.92 -0.49 -6.14
C MET A 1 15.51 0.27 -4.90
N LYS A 2 14.22 0.21 -4.54
CA LYS A 2 13.66 0.85 -3.35
C LYS A 2 13.45 -0.21 -2.26
N ARG A 3 13.69 0.16 -1.01
CA ARG A 3 13.51 -0.72 0.15
C ARG A 3 12.63 -0.03 1.17
N LEU A 4 11.66 -0.76 1.69
CA LEU A 4 10.79 -0.35 2.77
C LEU A 4 10.96 -1.35 3.91
N LYS A 5 11.35 -0.87 5.08
CA LYS A 5 11.33 -1.64 6.33
C LYS A 5 10.56 -0.83 7.35
N VAL A 6 9.45 -1.38 7.81
CA VAL A 6 8.55 -0.69 8.74
C VAL A 6 8.12 -1.61 9.86
N HIS A 7 7.96 -1.01 11.03
CA HIS A 7 7.35 -1.65 12.17
C HIS A 7 5.84 -1.43 12.14
N LEU A 8 5.10 -2.34 12.76
CA LEU A 8 3.66 -2.24 12.91
C LEU A 8 3.28 -0.94 13.63
N LYS A 9 4.15 -0.46 14.52
CA LYS A 9 4.00 0.83 15.20
C LYS A 9 4.06 2.02 14.25
N ASP A 10 4.90 1.98 13.23
CA ASP A 10 4.98 3.04 12.21
C ASP A 10 3.67 3.11 11.42
N PHE A 11 3.10 1.95 11.09
CA PHE A 11 1.81 1.85 10.43
C PHE A 11 0.65 2.32 11.33
N GLU A 12 0.66 1.94 12.62
CA GLU A 12 -0.31 2.42 13.61
C GLU A 12 -0.26 3.96 13.72
N ASN A 13 0.93 4.53 13.86
CA ASN A 13 1.09 5.98 13.96
C ASN A 13 0.61 6.68 12.68
N TRP A 14 0.90 6.15 11.49
CA TRP A 14 0.38 6.69 10.24
C TRP A 14 -1.16 6.66 10.18
N LEU A 15 -1.80 5.61 10.70
CA LEU A 15 -3.26 5.55 10.80
C LEU A 15 -3.80 6.61 11.74
N LEU A 16 -3.20 6.77 12.92
CA LEU A 16 -3.60 7.79 13.90
C LEU A 16 -3.44 9.21 13.34
N ASP A 17 -2.33 9.49 12.65
CA ASP A 17 -2.03 10.83 12.15
C ASP A 17 -2.87 11.21 10.93
N ARG A 18 -3.15 10.26 10.03
CA ARG A 18 -3.72 10.57 8.71
C ARG A 18 -5.10 9.99 8.45
N ARG A 19 -5.49 8.95 9.19
CA ARG A 19 -6.69 8.16 8.92
C ARG A 19 -7.64 8.07 10.10
N LEU A 20 -7.30 8.64 11.26
CA LEU A 20 -8.16 8.63 12.45
C LEU A 20 -9.61 9.06 12.18
N PRO A 21 -9.91 10.06 11.33
CA PRO A 21 -11.31 10.41 10.99
C PRO A 21 -12.11 9.29 10.32
N GLU A 22 -11.45 8.28 9.74
CA GLU A 22 -12.08 7.11 9.13
C GLU A 22 -12.37 6.00 10.16
N PHE A 23 -11.82 6.10 11.38
CA PHE A 23 -12.03 5.18 12.49
C PHE A 23 -12.97 5.79 13.53
N LYS A 24 -13.68 4.93 14.28
CA LYS A 24 -14.56 5.39 15.37
C LYS A 24 -13.79 6.01 16.55
N SER A 25 -12.58 5.53 16.82
CA SER A 25 -11.67 6.04 17.84
C SER A 25 -10.27 5.45 17.68
N GLU A 26 -9.30 5.97 18.41
CA GLU A 26 -7.93 5.42 18.46
C GLU A 26 -7.89 3.95 18.93
N PHE A 27 -8.84 3.54 19.77
CA PHE A 27 -8.94 2.16 20.23
C PHE A 27 -9.19 1.19 19.07
N TYR A 28 -10.08 1.56 18.14
CA TYR A 28 -10.34 0.75 16.94
C TYR A 28 -9.13 0.66 16.01
N VAL A 29 -8.28 1.69 15.98
CA VAL A 29 -7.00 1.63 15.23
C VAL A 29 -6.08 0.57 15.85
N LYS A 30 -5.95 0.54 17.17
CA LYS A 30 -5.16 -0.46 17.90
C LYS A 30 -5.69 -1.88 17.69
N GLU A 31 -7.00 -2.07 17.76
CA GLU A 31 -7.62 -3.37 17.47
C GLU A 31 -7.35 -3.80 16.02
N PHE A 32 -7.50 -2.89 15.06
CA PHE A 32 -7.24 -3.16 13.66
C PHE A 32 -5.80 -3.62 13.39
N VAL A 33 -4.80 -2.96 13.98
CA VAL A 33 -3.39 -3.35 13.80
C VAL A 33 -2.99 -4.56 14.65
N SER A 34 -3.72 -4.90 15.72
CA SER A 34 -3.36 -6.00 16.65
C SER A 34 -3.18 -7.37 16.00
N SER A 35 -3.83 -7.57 14.85
CA SER A 35 -3.74 -8.79 14.03
C SER A 35 -2.37 -8.94 13.33
N GLY A 36 -1.57 -7.88 13.26
CA GLY A 36 -0.23 -7.87 12.68
C GLY A 36 -0.20 -7.87 11.15
N PHE A 37 1.00 -7.68 10.60
CA PHE A 37 1.19 -7.56 9.14
C PHE A 37 0.74 -8.78 8.32
N PRO A 38 0.92 -10.05 8.75
CA PRO A 38 0.49 -11.19 7.94
C PRO A 38 -1.01 -11.15 7.63
N PHE A 39 -1.83 -10.84 8.64
CA PHE A 39 -3.27 -10.70 8.46
C PHE A 39 -3.63 -9.51 7.57
N LEU A 40 -2.99 -8.36 7.77
CA LEU A 40 -3.24 -7.16 6.97
C LEU A 40 -2.91 -7.35 5.48
N ILE A 41 -1.87 -8.15 5.18
CA ILE A 41 -1.52 -8.51 3.80
C ILE A 41 -2.56 -9.46 3.21
N LEU A 42 -2.90 -10.55 3.93
CA LEU A 42 -3.82 -11.57 3.44
C LEU A 42 -5.25 -11.04 3.26
N SER A 43 -5.71 -10.15 4.14
CA SER A 43 -7.00 -9.47 4.03
C SER A 43 -7.05 -8.45 2.89
N GLY A 44 -5.91 -8.13 2.27
CA GLY A 44 -5.84 -7.14 1.20
C GLY A 44 -6.16 -5.73 1.69
N SER A 45 -5.77 -5.40 2.92
CA SER A 45 -6.05 -4.12 3.58
C SER A 45 -5.77 -2.92 2.66
N SER A 46 -6.81 -2.13 2.40
CA SER A 46 -6.69 -0.89 1.62
C SER A 46 -5.73 0.10 2.27
N TYR A 47 -5.78 0.21 3.60
CA TYR A 47 -4.87 1.05 4.40
C TYR A 47 -3.42 0.63 4.26
N LEU A 48 -3.12 -0.66 4.39
CA LEU A 48 -1.75 -1.15 4.24
C LEU A 48 -1.25 -0.93 2.81
N ARG A 49 -2.09 -1.16 1.79
CA ARG A 49 -1.74 -0.89 0.39
C ARG A 49 -1.41 0.58 0.18
N GLN A 50 -2.26 1.49 0.67
CA GLN A 50 -2.02 2.94 0.59
C GLN A 50 -0.71 3.31 1.29
N PHE A 51 -0.48 2.79 2.49
CA PHE A 51 0.75 3.02 3.24
C PHE A 51 2.00 2.60 2.44
N ILE A 52 2.00 1.39 1.88
CA ILE A 52 3.11 0.88 1.07
C ILE A 52 3.33 1.75 -0.17
N ILE A 53 2.26 2.13 -0.88
CA ILE A 53 2.33 2.99 -2.07
C ILE A 53 2.93 4.35 -1.70
N GLU A 54 2.47 4.99 -0.62
CA GLU A 54 2.97 6.30 -0.18
C GLU A 54 4.48 6.29 0.13
N HIS A 55 5.01 5.17 0.62
CA HIS A 55 6.42 5.07 0.99
C HIS A 55 7.33 4.60 -0.15
N LEU A 56 6.85 3.76 -1.06
CA LEU A 56 7.65 3.25 -2.18
C LEU A 56 7.52 4.12 -3.44
N PHE A 57 6.30 4.55 -3.77
CA PHE A 57 5.99 5.22 -5.03
C PHE A 57 4.97 6.34 -4.79
N PRO A 58 5.33 7.41 -4.06
CA PRO A 58 4.41 8.49 -3.69
C PRO A 58 3.72 9.15 -4.89
N GLU A 59 4.37 9.13 -6.06
CA GLU A 59 3.84 9.60 -7.34
C GLU A 59 2.57 8.85 -7.79
N LEU A 60 2.41 7.58 -7.39
CA LEU A 60 1.25 6.75 -7.75
C LEU A 60 0.02 7.06 -6.89
N LYS A 61 0.14 7.87 -5.83
CA LYS A 61 -0.98 8.27 -4.96
C LYS A 61 -2.11 8.99 -5.71
N ARG A 62 -1.81 9.58 -6.87
CA ARG A 62 -2.79 10.26 -7.73
C ARG A 62 -3.70 9.30 -8.50
N LEU A 63 -3.31 8.03 -8.61
CA LEU A 63 -4.07 6.99 -9.30
C LEU A 63 -5.12 6.38 -8.37
N SER A 64 -6.09 5.65 -8.95
CA SER A 64 -6.97 4.82 -8.14
C SER A 64 -6.16 3.77 -7.37
N LEU A 65 -6.59 3.42 -6.16
CA LEU A 65 -5.88 2.46 -5.32
C LEU A 65 -5.62 1.13 -6.03
N TYR A 66 -6.59 0.66 -6.82
CA TYR A 66 -6.45 -0.55 -7.61
C TYR A 66 -5.30 -0.47 -8.63
N LEU A 67 -5.25 0.62 -9.41
CA LEU A 67 -4.21 0.81 -10.41
C LEU A 67 -2.84 1.04 -9.77
N ALA A 68 -2.78 1.88 -8.73
CA ALA A 68 -1.57 2.13 -7.98
C ALA A 68 -1.00 0.83 -7.39
N TRP A 69 -1.85 0.01 -6.76
CA TRP A 69 -1.45 -1.27 -6.19
C TRP A 69 -1.00 -2.28 -7.27
N SER A 70 -1.69 -2.34 -8.41
CA SER A 70 -1.29 -3.19 -9.54
C SER A 70 0.12 -2.85 -10.03
N LEU A 71 0.41 -1.55 -10.19
CA LEU A 71 1.75 -1.08 -10.57
C LEU A 71 2.79 -1.35 -9.47
N THR A 72 2.52 -0.98 -8.23
CA THR A 72 3.43 -1.21 -7.09
C THR A 72 3.74 -2.69 -6.90
N SER A 73 2.73 -3.57 -6.91
CA SER A 73 2.92 -5.01 -6.71
C SER A 73 3.76 -5.64 -7.81
N SER A 74 3.65 -5.17 -9.06
CA SER A 74 4.51 -5.64 -10.16
C SER A 74 5.99 -5.30 -9.98
N CYS A 75 6.30 -4.31 -9.14
CA CYS A 75 7.66 -3.90 -8.81
C CYS A 75 8.24 -4.66 -7.62
N ILE A 76 7.42 -5.31 -6.78
CA ILE A 76 7.90 -6.01 -5.57
C ILE A 76 8.68 -7.26 -5.98
N VAL A 77 9.96 -7.31 -5.61
CA VAL A 77 10.84 -8.46 -5.88
C VAL A 77 11.08 -9.33 -4.64
N LYS A 78 10.93 -8.75 -3.44
CA LYS A 78 11.04 -9.47 -2.18
C LYS A 78 10.05 -8.91 -1.18
N LEU A 79 9.37 -9.81 -0.46
CA LEU A 79 8.50 -9.48 0.65
C LEU A 79 8.83 -10.43 1.79
N ALA A 80 9.28 -9.89 2.92
CA ALA A 80 9.47 -10.61 4.16
C ALA A 80 8.56 -10.00 5.22
N VAL A 81 7.82 -10.86 5.91
CA VAL A 81 6.81 -10.42 6.88
C VAL A 81 6.95 -11.23 8.17
N THR A 82 6.93 -10.52 9.28
CA THR A 82 6.72 -11.06 10.62
C THR A 82 5.47 -10.40 11.19
N ARG A 83 5.05 -10.78 12.40
CA ARG A 83 3.91 -10.13 13.07
C ARG A 83 4.05 -8.60 13.08
N ASP A 84 5.24 -8.11 13.45
CA ASP A 84 5.45 -6.70 13.80
C ASP A 84 6.35 -5.95 12.80
N VAL A 85 6.96 -6.65 11.84
CA VAL A 85 7.87 -6.04 10.85
C VAL A 85 7.49 -6.47 9.44
N LEU A 86 7.42 -5.49 8.54
CA LEU A 86 7.26 -5.68 7.11
C LEU A 86 8.49 -5.14 6.38
N GLU A 87 9.11 -5.99 5.57
CA GLU A 87 10.23 -5.66 4.71
C GLU A 87 9.86 -5.92 3.24
N ILE A 88 9.98 -4.89 2.41
CA ILE A 88 9.69 -4.94 0.98
C ILE A 88 10.91 -4.43 0.22
N GLU A 89 11.31 -5.18 -0.80
CA GLU A 89 12.23 -4.72 -1.83
C GLU A 89 11.48 -4.59 -3.15
N ALA A 90 11.62 -3.44 -3.80
CA ALA A 90 10.97 -3.13 -5.06
C ALA A 90 11.97 -2.65 -6.13
N ASP A 91 11.79 -3.16 -7.33
CA ASP A 91 12.55 -2.79 -8.52
C ASP A 91 11.72 -1.86 -9.40
N GLU A 92 12.03 -0.56 -9.32
CA GLU A 92 11.36 0.51 -10.05
C GLU A 92 11.53 0.40 -11.56
N SER A 93 12.56 -0.30 -12.05
CA SER A 93 12.72 -0.52 -13.50
C SER A 93 11.59 -1.36 -14.10
N LYS A 94 10.86 -2.10 -13.26
CA LYS A 94 9.67 -2.89 -13.64
C LYS A 94 8.38 -2.08 -13.63
N LEU A 95 8.43 -0.81 -13.25
CA LEU A 95 7.26 0.06 -13.21
C LEU A 95 6.76 0.26 -14.65
N LYS A 96 5.68 -0.44 -14.98
CA LYS A 96 5.02 -0.27 -16.28
C LYS A 96 4.37 1.11 -16.31
N GLU A 97 4.59 1.85 -17.39
CA GLU A 97 3.81 3.07 -17.60
C GLU A 97 2.32 2.69 -17.69
N PRO A 98 1.43 3.40 -16.98
CA PRO A 98 0.00 3.19 -17.14
C PRO A 98 -0.33 3.45 -18.61
N GLN A 99 -0.76 2.39 -19.32
CA GLN A 99 -1.14 2.53 -20.72
C GLN A 99 -2.22 3.61 -20.82
N LYS A 100 -2.01 4.60 -21.71
CA LYS A 100 -3.04 5.58 -22.03
C LYS A 100 -4.31 4.81 -22.41
N PRO A 101 -5.49 5.20 -21.91
CA PRO A 101 -6.72 4.53 -22.28
C PRO A 101 -6.80 4.54 -23.81
N LEU A 102 -6.98 3.35 -24.39
CA LEU A 102 -7.29 3.21 -25.81
C LEU A 102 -8.47 4.14 -26.08
N LYS A 103 -8.28 5.16 -26.93
CA LYS A 103 -9.39 5.96 -27.44
C LYS A 103 -10.29 4.98 -28.21
N LEU A 104 -11.33 4.49 -27.54
CA LEU A 104 -12.40 3.74 -28.18
C LEU A 104 -13.08 4.73 -29.13
N HIS A 105 -12.74 4.65 -30.42
CA HIS A 105 -13.57 5.21 -31.47
C HIS A 105 -14.86 4.40 -31.48
N LEU A 106 -15.86 4.87 -30.73
CA LEU A 106 -17.22 4.38 -30.88
C LEU A 106 -17.72 4.85 -32.26
N PRO A 107 -18.18 3.95 -33.14
CA PRO A 107 -18.83 4.35 -34.38
C PRO A 107 -20.13 5.09 -34.02
N TYR A 108 -20.29 6.30 -34.56
CA TYR A 108 -21.53 7.08 -34.55
C TYR A 108 -22.62 6.39 -35.36
#